data_AF-A0A193LIG1-F1
#
_entry.id   AF-A0A193LIG1-F1
#
_cell.length_a   1.000
_cell.length_b   1.000
_cell.length_c   1.000
_cell.angle_alpha   90.00
_cell.angle_beta   90.00
_cell.angle_gamma   90.00
#
_symmetry.space_group_name_H-M   'P 1'
#
loop_
_entity.id
_entity.type
_entity.pdbx_description
1 polymer ?
#
loop_
_entity_poly.entity_id
_entity_poly.type
_entity_poly.pdbx_seq_one_letter_code
_entity_poly.pdbx_strand_id
1 'polypeptide(L)'
;MKTLILVLTVFLTTPAGAQFHDSKFESIAQLYGDEERGLRYYERGEYDRAFEYLSETATRGLKKSQYLLAFMFLKGQHVDKSILLGMSWLGVAAESGNEEWVNLYNRLYASSNPAQQQMIDRKVEQYKRQYGMQVMNVHCTEQPVTGSRRPEHRCLKTDGPAHEIFPVELTLE
;
A
#
# COMPACT_ATOMS: atom_id res chain seq x y z
N MET A 1 11.32 37.44 61.01
CA MET A 1 12.25 36.97 59.96
C MET A 1 11.91 35.53 59.60
N LYS A 2 11.25 35.31 58.45
CA LYS A 2 11.14 34.02 57.76
C LYS A 2 10.77 34.34 56.31
N THR A 3 11.77 34.40 55.45
CA THR A 3 11.62 34.55 53.99
C THR A 3 11.16 33.21 53.43
N LEU A 4 9.95 33.17 52.88
CA LEU A 4 9.40 32.02 52.17
C LEU A 4 9.73 32.19 50.69
N ILE A 5 10.70 31.42 50.19
CA ILE A 5 11.08 31.41 48.77
C ILE A 5 10.10 30.48 48.05
N LEU A 6 9.24 31.06 47.22
CA LEU A 6 8.29 30.32 46.37
C LEU A 6 9.03 29.87 45.11
N VAL A 7 9.46 28.61 45.07
CA VAL A 7 10.08 28.01 43.89
C VAL A 7 8.97 27.67 42.89
N LEU A 8 8.81 28.51 41.87
CA LEU A 8 7.95 28.24 40.71
C LEU A 8 8.59 27.11 39.88
N THR A 9 8.06 25.89 40.05
CA THR A 9 8.40 24.76 39.17
C THR A 9 7.76 24.99 37.80
N VAL A 10 8.58 25.30 36.81
CA VAL A 10 8.20 25.31 35.41
C VAL A 10 7.88 23.86 35.01
N PHE A 11 6.59 23.54 34.89
CA PHE A 11 6.15 22.30 34.27
C PHE A 11 6.44 22.40 32.76
N LEU A 12 7.55 21.82 32.33
CA LEU A 12 7.81 21.51 30.93
C LEU A 12 6.78 20.45 30.51
N THR A 13 5.66 20.88 29.94
CA THR A 13 4.72 19.97 29.30
C THR A 13 5.39 19.44 28.03
N THR A 14 5.91 18.22 28.10
CA THR A 14 6.23 17.45 26.91
C THR A 14 4.93 17.27 26.12
N PRO A 15 4.86 17.68 24.84
CA PRO A 15 3.71 17.32 24.04
C PRO A 15 3.74 15.79 23.89
N ALA A 16 2.72 15.14 24.42
CA ALA A 16 2.50 13.72 24.18
C ALA A 16 2.41 13.52 22.67
N GLY A 17 3.38 12.79 22.10
CA GLY A 17 3.29 12.33 20.72
C GLY A 17 1.99 11.56 20.55
N ALA A 18 1.12 12.04 19.67
CA ALA A 18 -0.12 11.35 19.33
C ALA A 18 0.24 9.97 18.78
N GLN A 19 -0.05 8.93 19.55
CA GLN A 19 0.00 7.56 19.04
C GLN A 19 -1.20 7.41 18.09
N PHE A 20 -0.93 7.44 16.79
CA PHE A 20 -1.91 7.07 15.77
C PHE A 20 -2.14 5.57 15.84
N HIS A 21 -3.08 5.15 16.67
CA HIS A 21 -3.58 3.78 16.67
C HIS A 21 -4.63 3.67 15.56
N ASP A 22 -4.25 3.13 14.40
CA ASP A 22 -5.20 2.83 13.33
C ASP A 22 -6.15 1.73 13.81
N SER A 23 -7.35 2.12 14.25
CA SER A 23 -8.34 1.25 14.87
C SER A 23 -8.94 0.20 13.93
N LYS A 24 -8.61 0.21 12.64
CA LYS A 24 -9.20 -0.68 11.63
C LYS A 24 -8.38 -1.96 11.39
N PHE A 25 -7.08 -1.95 11.69
CA PHE A 25 -6.22 -3.13 11.57
C PHE A 25 -6.02 -3.82 12.93
N GLU A 26 -6.76 -4.89 13.17
CA GLU A 26 -6.66 -5.68 14.40
C GLU A 26 -5.70 -6.87 14.28
N SER A 27 -5.58 -7.48 13.09
CA SER A 27 -4.66 -8.61 12.85
C SER A 27 -4.33 -8.84 11.37
N ILE A 28 -3.24 -9.56 11.08
CA ILE A 28 -2.87 -9.99 9.73
C ILE A 28 -3.95 -10.90 9.12
N ALA A 29 -4.60 -11.76 9.92
CA ALA A 29 -5.68 -12.62 9.44
C ALA A 29 -6.90 -11.82 8.96
N GLN A 30 -7.28 -10.78 9.71
CA GLN A 30 -8.34 -9.86 9.31
C GLN A 30 -7.96 -9.17 7.99
N LEU A 31 -6.74 -8.65 7.87
CA LEU A 31 -6.27 -7.97 6.66
C LEU A 31 -6.38 -8.86 5.39
N TYR A 32 -6.04 -10.14 5.49
CA TYR A 32 -6.24 -11.06 4.37
C TYR A 32 -7.72 -11.33 4.09
N GLY A 33 -8.57 -11.42 5.12
CA GLY A 33 -10.02 -11.52 4.96
C GLY A 33 -10.64 -10.29 4.29
N ASP A 34 -10.13 -9.10 4.59
CA ASP A 34 -10.48 -7.84 3.92
C ASP A 34 -10.05 -7.85 2.45
N GLU A 35 -8.82 -8.29 2.15
CA GLU A 35 -8.35 -8.42 0.76
C GLU A 35 -9.26 -9.37 -0.03
N GLU A 36 -9.58 -10.53 0.52
CA GLU A 36 -10.49 -11.48 -0.13
C GLU A 36 -11.90 -10.89 -0.37
N ARG A 37 -12.43 -10.09 0.57
CA ARG A 37 -13.70 -9.37 0.34
C ARG A 37 -13.58 -8.39 -0.82
N GLY A 38 -12.53 -7.58 -0.83
CA GLY A 38 -12.25 -6.64 -1.91
C GLY A 38 -12.13 -7.31 -3.27
N LEU A 39 -11.41 -8.43 -3.36
CA LEU A 39 -11.27 -9.23 -4.57
C LEU A 39 -12.63 -9.73 -5.07
N ARG A 40 -13.46 -10.29 -4.19
CA ARG A 40 -14.80 -10.77 -4.56
C ARG A 40 -15.71 -9.65 -5.06
N TYR A 41 -15.68 -8.48 -4.43
CA TYR A 41 -16.43 -7.32 -4.92
C TYR A 41 -15.93 -6.85 -6.28
N TYR A 42 -14.62 -6.82 -6.48
CA TYR A 42 -14.01 -6.45 -7.76
C TYR A 42 -14.44 -7.40 -8.89
N GLU A 43 -14.42 -8.72 -8.63
CA GLU A 43 -14.87 -9.75 -9.58
C GLU A 43 -16.36 -9.62 -9.96
N ARG A 44 -17.19 -9.16 -9.02
CA ARG A 44 -18.62 -8.90 -9.25
C ARG A 44 -18.91 -7.55 -9.93
N GLY A 45 -17.89 -6.72 -10.12
CA GLY A 45 -18.05 -5.37 -10.65
C GLY A 45 -18.58 -4.34 -9.64
N GLU A 46 -18.65 -4.69 -8.36
CA GLU A 46 -19.03 -3.80 -7.25
C GLU A 46 -17.81 -2.94 -6.85
N TYR A 47 -17.39 -2.04 -7.76
CA TYR A 47 -16.11 -1.36 -7.65
C TYR A 47 -16.00 -0.36 -6.50
N ASP A 48 -17.12 0.18 -6.02
CA ASP A 48 -17.17 1.02 -4.82
C ASP A 48 -16.75 0.25 -3.56
N ARG A 49 -17.36 -0.91 -3.33
CA ARG A 49 -17.00 -1.80 -2.22
C ARG A 49 -15.63 -2.41 -2.40
N ALA A 50 -15.28 -2.77 -3.64
CA ALA A 50 -13.94 -3.25 -3.94
C ALA A 50 -12.89 -2.21 -3.54
N PHE A 51 -13.11 -0.93 -3.91
CA PHE A 51 -12.19 0.15 -3.57
C PHE A 51 -12.00 0.29 -2.07
N GLU A 52 -13.10 0.25 -1.29
CA GLU A 52 -13.04 0.37 0.16
C GLU A 52 -12.07 -0.64 0.79
N TYR A 53 -12.22 -1.93 0.46
CA TYR A 53 -11.35 -2.96 1.01
C TYR A 53 -9.95 -2.94 0.39
N LEU A 54 -9.86 -2.83 -0.94
CA LEU A 54 -8.59 -2.92 -1.66
C LEU A 54 -7.66 -1.74 -1.39
N SER A 55 -8.20 -0.53 -1.19
CA SER A 55 -7.40 0.65 -0.87
C SER A 55 -6.72 0.49 0.48
N GLU A 56 -7.45 0.02 1.49
CA GLU A 56 -6.92 -0.25 2.82
C GLU A 56 -5.86 -1.37 2.81
N THR A 57 -6.13 -2.48 2.14
CA THR A 57 -5.18 -3.61 2.11
C THR A 57 -3.95 -3.30 1.26
N ALA A 58 -4.09 -2.48 0.22
CA ALA A 58 -2.99 -2.00 -0.60
C ALA A 58 -2.03 -1.09 0.18
N THR A 59 -2.54 -0.17 1.01
CA THR A 59 -1.69 0.70 1.85
C THR A 59 -0.97 -0.10 2.92
N ARG A 60 -1.47 -1.31 3.27
CA ARG A 60 -0.83 -2.27 4.18
C ARG A 60 0.13 -3.25 3.50
N GLY A 61 0.40 -3.08 2.21
CA GLY A 61 1.43 -3.82 1.47
C GLY A 61 0.94 -5.08 0.74
N LEU A 62 -0.35 -5.42 0.81
CA LEU A 62 -0.84 -6.64 0.16
C LEU A 62 -0.79 -6.48 -1.37
N LYS A 63 0.02 -7.33 -1.99
CA LYS A 63 0.46 -7.13 -3.38
C LYS A 63 -0.65 -7.34 -4.41
N LYS A 64 -1.59 -8.27 -4.17
CA LYS A 64 -2.76 -8.44 -5.02
C LYS A 64 -3.66 -7.21 -4.96
N SER A 65 -3.84 -6.64 -3.76
CA SER A 65 -4.59 -5.40 -3.57
C SER A 65 -3.95 -4.22 -4.30
N GLN A 66 -2.63 -4.04 -4.20
CA GLN A 66 -1.89 -3.00 -4.93
C GLN A 66 -2.06 -3.16 -6.45
N TYR A 67 -1.98 -4.40 -6.95
CA TYR A 67 -2.20 -4.69 -8.36
C TYR A 67 -3.63 -4.34 -8.80
N LEU A 68 -4.67 -4.76 -8.07
CA LEU A 68 -6.05 -4.46 -8.45
C LEU A 68 -6.38 -2.97 -8.33
N LEU A 69 -5.89 -2.29 -7.29
CA LEU A 69 -6.04 -0.86 -7.13
C LEU A 69 -5.41 -0.09 -8.30
N ALA A 70 -4.28 -0.57 -8.84
CA ALA A 70 -3.70 -0.02 -10.06
C ALA A 70 -4.68 -0.09 -11.24
N PHE A 71 -5.35 -1.22 -11.44
CA PHE A 71 -6.36 -1.36 -12.50
C PHE A 71 -7.55 -0.44 -12.29
N MET A 72 -7.98 -0.22 -11.04
CA MET A 72 -9.09 0.68 -10.74
C MET A 72 -8.78 2.09 -11.22
N PHE A 73 -7.57 2.61 -10.96
CA PHE A 73 -7.12 3.89 -11.50
C PHE A 73 -6.90 3.87 -13.02
N LEU A 74 -6.29 2.82 -13.58
CA LEU A 74 -6.04 2.75 -15.03
C LEU A 74 -7.33 2.71 -15.86
N LYS A 75 -8.38 2.12 -15.31
CA LYS A 75 -9.69 1.93 -15.98
C LYS A 75 -10.74 2.96 -15.56
N GLY A 76 -10.54 3.69 -14.46
CA GLY A 76 -11.55 4.56 -13.89
C GLY A 76 -12.71 3.78 -13.26
N GLN A 77 -12.41 2.70 -12.53
CA GLN A 77 -13.41 1.91 -11.81
C GLN A 77 -13.61 2.49 -10.41
N HIS A 78 -14.79 3.05 -10.16
CA HIS A 78 -15.14 3.84 -8.95
C HIS A 78 -14.40 5.17 -8.77
N VAL A 79 -13.11 5.22 -9.09
CA VAL A 79 -12.28 6.43 -9.07
C VAL A 79 -12.09 7.01 -10.45
N ASP A 80 -11.68 8.28 -10.52
CA ASP A 80 -11.30 8.90 -11.79
C ASP A 80 -10.10 8.20 -12.43
N LYS A 81 -10.15 8.07 -13.75
CA LYS A 81 -9.08 7.43 -14.51
C LYS A 81 -7.80 8.25 -14.39
N SER A 82 -6.74 7.62 -13.87
CA SER A 82 -5.43 8.23 -13.72
C SER A 82 -4.32 7.24 -14.10
N ILE A 83 -3.63 7.53 -15.20
CA ILE A 83 -2.50 6.71 -15.66
C ILE A 83 -1.34 6.79 -14.67
N LEU A 84 -1.05 7.97 -14.13
CA LEU A 84 0.06 8.14 -13.19
C LEU A 84 -0.19 7.37 -11.88
N LEU A 85 -1.37 7.50 -11.26
CA LEU A 85 -1.68 6.79 -10.01
C LEU A 85 -1.75 5.27 -10.25
N GLY A 86 -2.36 4.86 -11.36
CA GLY A 86 -2.42 3.46 -11.76
C GLY A 86 -1.03 2.84 -11.97
N MET A 87 -0.17 3.50 -12.74
CA MET A 87 1.22 3.05 -12.94
C MET A 87 2.02 3.05 -11.64
N SER A 88 1.74 3.98 -10.72
CA SER A 88 2.44 4.06 -9.43
C SER A 88 2.11 2.87 -8.54
N TRP A 89 0.82 2.54 -8.38
CA TRP A 89 0.39 1.32 -7.67
C TRP A 89 0.88 0.05 -8.34
N LEU A 90 0.87 -0.03 -9.68
CA LEU A 90 1.38 -1.18 -10.41
C LEU A 90 2.90 -1.36 -10.21
N GLY A 91 3.66 -0.26 -10.18
CA GLY A 91 5.10 -0.28 -9.91
C GLY A 91 5.44 -0.79 -8.51
N VAL A 92 4.59 -0.49 -7.51
CA VAL A 92 4.74 -1.02 -6.15
C VAL A 92 4.34 -2.50 -6.08
N ALA A 93 3.29 -2.91 -6.80
CA ALA A 93 2.91 -4.31 -6.91
C ALA A 93 4.01 -5.16 -7.58
N ALA A 94 4.67 -4.60 -8.61
CA ALA A 94 5.75 -5.25 -9.35
C ALA A 94 7.01 -5.51 -8.50
N GLU A 95 7.18 -4.86 -7.34
CA GLU A 95 8.26 -5.20 -6.40
C GLU A 95 8.21 -6.64 -5.91
N SER A 96 7.03 -7.27 -5.95
CA SER A 96 6.86 -8.69 -5.61
C SER A 96 7.78 -9.61 -6.43
N GLY A 97 8.13 -9.21 -7.65
CA GLY A 97 8.82 -10.07 -8.60
C GLY A 97 7.87 -11.00 -9.36
N ASN A 98 6.54 -10.86 -9.19
CA ASN A 98 5.57 -11.57 -10.01
C ASN A 98 5.78 -11.21 -11.50
N GLU A 99 6.17 -12.21 -12.30
CA GLU A 99 6.56 -12.00 -13.70
C GLU A 99 5.47 -11.33 -14.54
N GLU A 100 4.20 -11.68 -14.33
CA GLU A 100 3.08 -11.10 -15.06
C GLU A 100 2.98 -9.59 -14.78
N TRP A 101 3.07 -9.21 -13.51
CA TRP A 101 2.92 -7.82 -13.09
C TRP A 101 4.12 -6.97 -13.49
N VAL A 102 5.34 -7.51 -13.37
CA VAL A 102 6.58 -6.87 -13.84
C VAL A 102 6.52 -6.64 -15.35
N ASN A 103 6.12 -7.66 -16.11
CA ASN A 103 6.01 -7.54 -17.57
C ASN A 103 4.92 -6.55 -17.99
N LEU A 104 3.80 -6.50 -17.26
CA LEU A 104 2.75 -5.52 -17.51
C LEU A 104 3.25 -4.10 -17.25
N TYR A 105 3.89 -3.86 -16.11
CA TYR A 105 4.47 -2.56 -15.77
C TYR A 105 5.46 -2.10 -16.85
N ASN A 106 6.42 -2.96 -17.21
CA ASN A 106 7.44 -2.65 -18.21
C ASN A 106 6.83 -2.31 -19.57
N ARG A 107 5.79 -3.04 -20.00
CA ARG A 107 5.10 -2.77 -21.27
C ARG A 107 4.40 -1.41 -21.27
N LEU A 108 3.65 -1.11 -20.22
CA LEU A 108 2.92 0.16 -20.10
C LEU A 108 3.89 1.35 -19.97
N TYR A 109 4.96 1.17 -19.18
CA TYR A 109 6.02 2.16 -19.02
C TYR A 109 6.75 2.44 -20.34
N ALA A 110 7.11 1.40 -21.09
CA ALA A 110 7.76 1.55 -22.41
C ALA A 110 6.86 2.25 -23.45
N SER A 111 5.54 2.15 -23.30
CA SER A 111 4.58 2.85 -24.16
C SER A 111 4.36 4.32 -23.80
N SER A 112 4.85 4.77 -22.64
CA SER A 112 4.70 6.15 -22.15
C SER A 112 5.75 7.07 -22.77
N ASN A 113 5.42 8.36 -22.91
CA ASN A 113 6.39 9.34 -23.37
C ASN A 113 7.41 9.71 -22.27
N PRO A 114 8.56 10.34 -22.60
CA PRO A 114 9.61 10.63 -21.62
C PRO A 114 9.15 11.49 -20.43
N ALA A 115 8.24 12.45 -20.63
CA ALA A 115 7.72 13.28 -19.54
C ALA A 115 6.84 12.45 -18.58
N GLN A 116 6.01 11.55 -19.13
CA GLN A 116 5.21 10.61 -18.34
C GLN A 116 6.10 9.63 -17.56
N GLN A 117 7.14 9.09 -18.19
CA GLN A 117 8.10 8.19 -17.55
C GLN A 117 8.74 8.86 -16.33
N GLN A 118 9.22 10.10 -16.47
CA GLN A 118 9.79 10.85 -15.35
C GLN A 118 8.79 11.06 -14.19
N MET A 119 7.51 11.30 -14.51
CA MET A 119 6.46 11.41 -13.49
C MET A 119 6.21 10.06 -12.80
N ILE A 120 6.13 8.98 -13.57
CA ILE A 120 5.93 7.62 -13.06
C ILE A 120 7.09 7.24 -12.14
N ASP A 121 8.34 7.44 -12.55
CA ASP A 121 9.53 7.09 -11.74
C ASP A 121 9.49 7.78 -10.38
N ARG A 122 9.26 9.10 -10.36
CA ARG A 122 9.19 9.86 -9.10
C ARG A 122 8.08 9.36 -8.20
N LYS A 123 6.90 9.08 -8.77
CA LYS A 123 5.72 8.70 -7.99
C LYS A 123 5.78 7.25 -7.51
N VAL A 124 6.30 6.33 -8.32
CA VAL A 124 6.61 4.94 -7.92
C VAL A 124 7.60 4.94 -6.76
N GLU A 125 8.69 5.71 -6.86
CA GLU A 125 9.65 5.79 -5.76
C GLU A 125 9.04 6.38 -4.48
N GLN A 126 8.17 7.38 -4.59
CA GLN A 126 7.38 7.85 -3.45
C GLN A 126 6.52 6.73 -2.86
N TYR A 127 5.75 6.02 -3.68
CA TYR A 127 4.84 4.99 -3.21
C TYR A 127 5.56 3.78 -2.63
N LYS A 128 6.75 3.41 -3.13
CA LYS A 128 7.56 2.35 -2.51
C LYS A 128 8.02 2.72 -1.10
N ARG A 129 8.35 4.00 -0.86
CA ARG A 129 8.69 4.49 0.49
C ARG A 129 7.50 4.47 1.45
N GLN A 130 6.28 4.47 0.94
CA GLN A 130 5.06 4.48 1.76
C GLN A 130 4.45 3.09 1.91
N TYR A 131 4.35 2.33 0.82
CA TYR A 131 3.55 1.11 0.69
C TYR A 131 4.36 -0.10 0.18
N GLY A 132 5.68 0.07 -0.02
CA GLY A 132 6.55 -0.96 -0.58
C GLY A 132 6.76 -2.15 0.35
N MET A 133 7.30 -3.24 -0.20
CA MET A 133 7.49 -4.51 0.53
C MET A 133 8.27 -4.34 1.83
N GLN A 134 9.41 -3.67 1.76
CA GLN A 134 10.30 -3.48 2.89
C GLN A 134 9.63 -2.68 4.01
N VAL A 135 8.93 -1.59 3.65
CA VAL A 135 8.25 -0.72 4.61
C VAL A 135 7.04 -1.41 5.22
N MET A 136 6.34 -2.23 4.46
CA MET A 136 5.14 -2.92 4.92
C MET A 136 5.39 -4.32 5.49
N ASN A 137 6.66 -4.70 5.66
CA ASN A 137 7.10 -6.00 6.16
C ASN A 137 6.44 -7.17 5.39
N VAL A 138 6.56 -7.10 4.07
CA VAL A 138 6.06 -8.11 3.12
C VAL A 138 7.24 -8.79 2.45
N HIS A 139 7.22 -10.12 2.43
CA HIS A 139 8.27 -10.95 1.85
C HIS A 139 7.68 -11.88 0.79
N CYS A 140 8.28 -11.94 -0.39
CA CYS A 140 7.86 -12.84 -1.46
C CYS A 140 8.89 -13.94 -1.66
N THR A 141 8.41 -15.17 -1.87
CA THR A 141 9.24 -16.37 -2.03
C THR A 141 8.61 -17.31 -3.05
N GLU A 142 9.45 -18.04 -3.77
CA GLU A 142 9.01 -19.19 -4.55
C GLU A 142 8.84 -20.40 -3.64
N GLN A 143 7.64 -20.96 -3.59
CA GLN A 143 7.33 -22.13 -2.78
C GLN A 143 7.09 -23.36 -3.66
N PRO A 144 7.70 -24.52 -3.36
CA PRO A 144 7.43 -25.74 -4.12
C PRO A 144 5.98 -26.19 -3.88
N VAL A 145 5.29 -26.58 -4.96
CA VAL A 145 3.91 -27.08 -4.90
C VAL A 145 3.89 -28.56 -5.23
N THR A 146 3.32 -29.37 -4.34
CA THR A 146 3.16 -30.81 -4.55
C THR A 146 2.40 -31.09 -5.84
N GLY A 147 2.99 -31.89 -6.74
CA GLY A 147 2.37 -32.25 -8.02
C GLY A 147 2.54 -31.22 -9.14
N SER A 148 3.22 -30.09 -8.90
CA SER A 148 3.54 -29.09 -9.93
C SER A 148 5.05 -29.02 -10.17
N ARG A 149 5.45 -28.81 -11.43
CA ARG A 149 6.84 -28.46 -11.79
C ARG A 149 7.12 -26.95 -11.69
N ARG A 150 6.06 -26.15 -11.54
CA ARG A 150 6.17 -24.70 -11.36
C ARG A 150 5.97 -24.38 -9.88
N PRO A 151 6.91 -23.65 -9.25
CA PRO A 151 6.69 -23.15 -7.90
C PRO A 151 5.52 -22.15 -7.88
N GLU A 152 4.96 -21.96 -6.70
CA GLU A 152 4.00 -20.89 -6.41
C GLU A 152 4.76 -19.66 -5.91
N HIS A 153 4.61 -18.55 -6.62
CA HIS A 153 5.07 -17.25 -6.16
C HIS A 153 4.15 -16.73 -5.06
N ARG A 154 4.65 -16.69 -3.82
CA ARG A 154 3.86 -16.36 -2.64
C ARG A 154 4.45 -15.17 -1.89
N CYS A 155 3.63 -14.15 -1.65
CA CYS A 155 3.95 -13.00 -0.81
C CYS A 155 3.21 -13.05 0.53
N LEU A 156 3.94 -12.88 1.62
CA LEU A 156 3.43 -12.96 2.99
C LEU A 156 3.75 -11.67 3.74
N LYS A 157 2.74 -11.12 4.43
CA LYS A 157 2.91 -10.07 5.41
C LYS A 157 3.26 -10.69 6.75
N THR A 158 4.22 -10.10 7.44
CA THR A 158 4.65 -10.51 8.78
C THR A 158 4.46 -9.38 9.79
N ASP A 159 4.47 -9.70 11.08
CA ASP A 159 4.46 -8.68 12.13
C ASP A 159 5.75 -7.86 12.10
N GLY A 160 5.61 -6.55 12.26
CA GLY A 160 6.71 -5.60 12.22
C GLY A 160 6.39 -4.36 13.05
N PRO A 161 7.33 -3.41 13.15
CA PRO A 161 7.07 -2.15 13.84
C PRO A 161 5.88 -1.43 13.18
N ALA A 162 5.20 -0.60 13.97
CA ALA A 162 4.16 0.26 13.41
C ALA A 162 4.79 1.22 12.38
N HIS A 163 4.16 1.34 11.23
CA HIS A 163 4.53 2.28 10.18
C HIS A 163 3.37 3.23 9.94
N GLU A 164 3.69 4.47 9.61
CA GLU A 164 2.69 5.46 9.22
C GLU A 164 1.95 4.99 7.97
N ILE A 165 0.61 5.00 8.04
CA ILE A 165 -0.25 4.63 6.92
C ILE A 165 -0.75 5.89 6.26
N PHE A 166 -0.30 6.12 5.02
CA PHE A 166 -0.76 7.22 4.20
C PHE A 166 -2.08 6.82 3.49
N PRO A 167 -3.09 7.70 3.46
CA PRO A 167 -4.32 7.42 2.74
C PRO A 167 -4.07 7.39 1.22
N VAL A 168 -4.89 6.61 0.49
CA VAL A 168 -4.82 6.54 -0.96
C VAL A 168 -5.20 7.90 -1.56
N GLU A 169 -4.28 8.49 -2.32
CA GLU A 169 -4.54 9.70 -3.10
C GLU A 169 -5.55 9.41 -4.22
N LEU A 170 -6.59 10.26 -4.34
CA LEU A 170 -7.61 10.12 -5.38
C LEU A 170 -7.35 11.02 -6.60
N THR A 171 -6.55 12.07 -6.44
CA THR A 171 -6.27 13.08 -7.46
C THR A 171 -4.78 13.42 -7.48
N LEU A 172 -4.31 13.99 -8.60
CA LEU A 172 -2.94 14.48 -8.74
C LEU A 172 -2.85 15.87 -8.10
N GLU A 173 -2.01 16.01 -7.07
CA GLU A 173 -1.54 17.30 -6.54
C GLU A 173 -0.10 17.58 -6.99
#